data_AF-A0A818NJK9-F1
#
_entry.id   AF-A0A818NJK9-F1
#
_cell.length_a   1.000
_cell.length_b   1.000
_cell.length_c   1.000
_cell.angle_alpha   90.00
_cell.angle_beta   90.00
_cell.angle_gamma   90.00
#
_symmetry.space_group_name_H-M   'P 1'
#
loop_
_entity.id
_entity.type
_entity.pdbx_description
1 polymer ?
#
loop_
_entity_poly.entity_id
_entity_poly.type
_entity_poly.pdbx_seq_one_letter_code
_entity_poly.pdbx_strand_id
1 'polypeptide(L)'
;VIDENYLSTLKEQFKLKLDEEYEQAKKYQPKAQFLEKLWAGYQREDNAEVVTGVNKNILKELGIGLCQVPSGFPLNPKLTKLFELRENTLRQDKPIDWATSEQLAFATLLRSGTDIRFTGQDSERGTFSHRHAVLHSQLDSKTYLPLNNIAKNQGKFEISDSNLAEYAVLGFEFGYSLVNPKNLVIWE
;
A
#
# COMPACT_ATOMS: atom_id res chain seq x y z
N VAL A 1 -45.84 -9.76 31.73
CA VAL A 1 -46.85 -10.84 31.64
C VAL A 1 -47.21 -10.95 30.17
N ILE A 2 -47.07 -12.12 29.56
CA ILE A 2 -47.48 -12.34 28.17
C ILE A 2 -48.96 -12.69 28.23
N ASP A 3 -49.81 -11.75 27.83
CA ASP A 3 -51.24 -11.97 27.68
C ASP A 3 -51.59 -12.23 26.21
N GLU A 4 -52.86 -12.55 25.92
CA GLU A 4 -53.34 -12.85 24.56
C GLU A 4 -53.14 -11.69 23.58
N ASN A 5 -53.03 -10.45 24.07
CA ASN A 5 -52.84 -9.25 23.27
C ASN A 5 -51.38 -8.84 23.12
N TYR A 6 -50.47 -9.43 23.88
CA TYR A 6 -49.06 -9.08 23.87
C TYR A 6 -48.47 -9.12 22.45
N LEU A 7 -48.79 -10.14 21.65
CA LEU A 7 -48.30 -10.26 20.27
C LEU A 7 -48.92 -9.22 19.32
N SER A 8 -50.22 -8.92 19.45
CA SER A 8 -50.88 -7.94 18.59
C SER A 8 -50.37 -6.53 18.88
N THR A 9 -50.22 -6.18 20.16
CA THR A 9 -49.62 -4.91 20.59
C THR A 9 -48.19 -4.75 20.09
N LEU A 10 -47.36 -5.80 20.14
CA LEU A 10 -45.97 -5.74 19.67
C LEU A 10 -45.90 -5.52 18.15
N LYS A 11 -46.79 -6.17 17.38
CA LYS A 11 -46.89 -5.96 15.93
C LYS A 11 -47.33 -4.55 15.58
N GLU A 12 -48.30 -4.01 16.31
CA GLU A 12 -48.81 -2.65 16.08
C GLU A 12 -47.74 -1.61 16.42
N GLN A 13 -47.05 -1.75 17.56
CA GLN A 13 -45.92 -0.89 17.93
C GLN A 13 -44.78 -0.95 16.90
N PHE A 14 -44.43 -2.14 16.41
CA PHE A 14 -43.40 -2.27 15.39
C PHE A 14 -43.83 -1.65 14.05
N LYS A 15 -45.10 -1.83 13.66
CA LYS A 15 -45.66 -1.18 12.46
C LYS A 15 -45.63 0.34 12.58
N LEU A 16 -46.08 0.89 13.72
CA LEU A 16 -46.03 2.33 13.99
C LEU A 16 -44.61 2.86 13.90
N LYS A 17 -43.63 2.15 14.48
CA LYS A 17 -42.21 2.51 14.34
C LYS A 17 -41.77 2.54 12.87
N LEU A 18 -42.11 1.53 12.07
CA LEU A 18 -41.75 1.51 10.65
C LEU A 18 -42.42 2.63 9.85
N ASP A 19 -43.68 2.94 10.14
CA ASP A 19 -44.42 4.04 9.50
C ASP A 19 -43.78 5.40 9.86
N GLU A 20 -43.38 5.60 11.12
CA GLU A 20 -42.64 6.78 11.58
C GLU A 20 -41.28 6.91 10.88
N GLU A 21 -40.48 5.84 10.83
CA GLU A 21 -39.18 5.82 10.15
C GLU A 21 -39.33 6.06 8.63
N TYR A 22 -40.40 5.55 8.00
CA TYR A 22 -40.71 5.80 6.59
C TYR A 22 -40.98 7.29 6.32
N GLU A 23 -41.75 7.97 7.16
CA GLU A 23 -41.98 9.41 7.04
C GLU A 23 -40.69 10.21 7.30
N GLN A 24 -39.83 9.78 8.22
CA GLN A 24 -38.52 10.41 8.45
C GLN A 24 -37.56 10.20 7.27
N ALA A 25 -37.56 9.02 6.66
CA ALA A 25 -36.69 8.68 5.53
C ALA A 25 -36.91 9.60 4.32
N LYS A 26 -38.12 10.14 4.12
CA LYS A 26 -38.41 11.13 3.06
C LYS A 26 -37.60 12.43 3.20
N LYS A 27 -37.20 12.78 4.43
CA LYS A 27 -36.39 13.97 4.74
C LYS A 27 -34.92 13.63 5.01
N TYR A 28 -34.60 12.35 5.10
CA TYR A 28 -33.26 11.89 5.39
C TYR A 28 -32.35 12.11 4.18
N GLN A 29 -31.25 12.83 4.39
CA GLN A 29 -30.18 12.92 3.41
C GLN A 29 -29.10 11.90 3.78
N PRO A 30 -28.80 10.92 2.91
CA PRO A 30 -27.78 9.93 3.20
C PRO A 30 -26.42 10.61 3.30
N LYS A 31 -25.77 10.42 4.44
CA LYS A 31 -24.36 10.80 4.61
C LYS A 31 -23.47 9.72 4.02
N ALA A 32 -22.43 10.12 3.30
CA ALA A 32 -21.40 9.21 2.81
C ALA A 32 -20.48 8.79 3.97
N GLN A 33 -21.02 7.99 4.89
CA GLN A 33 -20.43 7.63 6.17
C GLN A 33 -19.02 7.01 6.05
N PHE A 34 -18.75 6.38 4.90
CA PHE A 34 -17.47 5.76 4.59
C PHE A 34 -16.32 6.77 4.47
N LEU A 35 -16.57 8.00 4.01
CA LEU A 35 -15.53 9.00 3.75
C LEU A 35 -15.30 9.98 4.93
N GLU A 36 -16.20 10.02 5.92
CA GLU A 36 -16.20 11.09 6.92
C GLU A 36 -15.12 10.96 8.01
N LYS A 37 -14.50 9.79 8.16
CA LYS A 37 -13.46 9.55 9.18
C LYS A 37 -12.06 9.47 8.58
N LEU A 38 -11.69 8.27 8.12
CA LEU A 38 -10.33 7.96 7.69
C LEU A 38 -9.91 8.76 6.45
N TRP A 39 -10.88 9.16 5.63
CA TRP A 39 -10.72 9.95 4.42
C TRP A 39 -10.94 11.46 4.64
N ALA A 40 -11.03 11.92 5.88
CA ALA A 40 -11.16 13.34 6.16
C ALA A 40 -9.99 14.12 5.55
N GLY A 41 -10.31 15.18 4.79
CA GLY A 41 -9.32 16.00 4.08
C GLY A 41 -9.02 15.54 2.65
N TYR A 42 -9.55 14.39 2.22
CA TYR A 42 -9.50 13.96 0.82
C TYR A 42 -10.75 14.44 0.10
N GLN A 43 -10.56 14.98 -1.10
CA GLN A 43 -11.64 15.36 -1.99
C GLN A 43 -11.45 14.62 -3.31
N ARG A 44 -12.58 14.19 -3.88
CA ARG A 44 -12.57 13.65 -5.23
C ARG A 44 -12.53 14.82 -6.20
N GLU A 45 -11.50 14.86 -7.02
CA GLU A 45 -11.35 15.83 -8.09
C GLU A 45 -11.11 15.06 -9.39
N ASP A 46 -11.97 15.30 -10.38
CA ASP A 46 -11.84 14.67 -11.69
C ASP A 46 -10.90 15.56 -12.55
N ASN A 47 -9.85 14.96 -13.13
CA ASN A 47 -8.85 15.61 -14.00
C ASN A 47 -7.88 16.60 -13.32
N ALA A 48 -7.56 16.41 -12.04
CA ALA A 48 -6.51 17.20 -11.39
C ALA A 48 -5.12 16.96 -12.03
N GLU A 49 -4.43 18.02 -12.43
CA GLU A 49 -3.01 17.92 -12.79
C GLU A 49 -2.16 17.80 -11.51
N VAL A 50 -1.57 16.62 -11.29
CA VAL A 50 -0.74 16.36 -10.10
C VAL A 50 0.74 16.43 -10.47
N VAL A 51 1.48 17.30 -9.78
CA VAL A 51 2.94 17.36 -9.90
C VAL A 51 3.56 16.23 -9.07
N THR A 52 4.06 15.20 -9.74
CA THR A 52 4.70 14.02 -9.12
C THR A 52 6.24 14.06 -9.20
N GLY A 53 6.79 15.08 -9.84
CA GLY A 53 8.24 15.23 -10.02
C GLY A 53 8.97 15.43 -8.70
N VAL A 54 10.12 14.77 -8.55
CA VAL A 54 11.02 14.92 -7.39
C VAL A 54 12.37 15.44 -7.86
N ASN A 55 13.01 16.26 -7.03
CA ASN A 55 14.34 16.79 -7.34
C ASN A 55 15.33 15.64 -7.64
N LYS A 56 16.07 15.76 -8.75
CA LYS A 56 17.00 14.73 -9.22
C LYS A 56 18.05 14.34 -8.18
N ASN A 57 18.52 15.28 -7.36
CA ASN A 57 19.51 14.99 -6.33
C ASN A 57 18.92 14.13 -5.21
N ILE A 58 17.66 14.34 -4.85
CA ILE A 58 16.92 13.49 -3.90
C ILE A 58 16.77 12.08 -4.46
N LEU A 59 16.42 11.95 -5.74
CA LEU A 59 16.31 10.65 -6.41
C LEU A 59 17.65 9.91 -6.42
N LYS A 60 18.76 10.60 -6.71
CA LYS A 60 20.11 10.00 -6.64
C LYS A 60 20.48 9.54 -5.23
N GLU A 61 20.25 10.39 -4.23
CA GLU A 61 20.51 10.07 -2.82
C GLU A 61 19.78 8.78 -2.42
N LEU A 62 18.46 8.72 -2.69
CA LEU A 62 17.63 7.56 -2.40
C LEU A 62 18.07 6.31 -3.17
N GLY A 63 18.26 6.43 -4.49
CA GLY A 63 18.62 5.30 -5.34
C GLY A 63 20.00 4.70 -4.99
N ILE A 64 20.97 5.55 -4.66
CA ILE A 64 22.28 5.09 -4.17
C ILE A 64 22.12 4.38 -2.83
N GLY A 65 21.32 4.93 -1.91
CA GLY A 65 21.03 4.29 -0.62
C GLY A 65 20.39 2.92 -0.76
N LEU A 66 19.47 2.74 -1.72
CA LEU A 66 18.83 1.45 -2.00
C LEU A 66 19.79 0.38 -2.51
N CYS A 67 20.90 0.78 -3.14
CA CYS A 67 21.94 -0.14 -3.59
C CYS A 67 22.90 -0.55 -2.45
N GLN A 68 22.78 0.04 -1.26
CA GLN A 68 23.63 -0.28 -0.11
C GLN A 68 23.01 -1.40 0.72
N VAL A 69 23.81 -2.44 0.95
CA VAL A 69 23.47 -3.59 1.77
C VAL A 69 24.36 -3.60 3.01
N PRO A 70 23.86 -3.99 4.20
CA PRO A 70 24.65 -4.00 5.42
C PRO A 70 25.95 -4.80 5.27
N SER A 71 27.03 -4.27 5.85
CA SER A 71 28.32 -4.95 5.83
C SER A 71 28.20 -6.36 6.40
N GLY A 72 28.73 -7.34 5.68
CA GLY A 72 28.68 -8.75 6.06
C GLY A 72 27.36 -9.47 5.77
N PHE A 73 26.35 -8.82 5.18
CA PHE A 73 25.17 -9.52 4.69
C PHE A 73 25.57 -10.43 3.50
N PRO A 74 25.36 -11.76 3.57
CA PRO A 74 25.83 -12.68 2.55
C PRO A 74 24.88 -12.67 1.35
N LEU A 75 24.96 -11.63 0.53
CA LEU A 75 24.15 -11.44 -0.66
C LEU A 75 24.61 -12.35 -1.81
N ASN A 76 23.67 -12.78 -2.66
CA ASN A 76 24.02 -13.48 -3.89
C ASN A 76 24.93 -12.61 -4.80
N PRO A 77 26.07 -13.12 -5.30
CA PRO A 77 27.01 -12.34 -6.11
C PRO A 77 26.41 -11.72 -7.38
N LYS A 78 25.36 -12.30 -7.96
CA LYS A 78 24.66 -11.71 -9.11
C LYS A 78 23.92 -10.43 -8.72
N LEU A 79 23.34 -10.39 -7.52
CA LEU A 79 22.65 -9.21 -7.00
C LEU A 79 23.63 -8.10 -6.62
N THR A 80 24.80 -8.46 -6.08
CA THR A 80 25.88 -7.49 -5.85
C THR A 80 26.23 -6.73 -7.14
N LYS A 81 26.46 -7.47 -8.24
CA LYS A 81 26.74 -6.86 -9.55
C LYS A 81 25.59 -6.01 -10.09
N LEU A 82 24.35 -6.45 -9.88
CA LEU A 82 23.16 -5.69 -10.27
C LEU A 82 23.08 -4.35 -9.51
N PHE A 83 23.36 -4.37 -8.21
CA PHE A 83 23.30 -3.17 -7.36
C PHE A 83 24.43 -2.20 -7.70
N GLU A 84 25.64 -2.70 -7.93
CA GLU A 84 26.76 -1.89 -8.43
C GLU A 84 26.43 -1.25 -9.79
N LEU A 85 25.77 -1.98 -10.70
CA LEU A 85 25.35 -1.44 -11.99
C LEU A 85 24.31 -0.31 -11.82
N ARG A 86 23.30 -0.51 -10.98
CA ARG A 86 22.27 0.50 -10.68
C ARG A 86 22.88 1.74 -10.03
N GLU A 87 23.74 1.56 -9.04
CA GLU A 87 24.44 2.65 -8.36
C GLU A 87 25.29 3.47 -9.35
N ASN A 88 26.08 2.80 -10.19
CA ASN A 88 26.89 3.46 -11.20
C ASN A 88 26.04 4.23 -12.23
N THR A 89 24.92 3.66 -12.65
CA THR A 89 23.97 4.29 -13.59
C THR A 89 23.41 5.59 -13.00
N LEU A 90 23.01 5.56 -11.72
CA LEU A 90 22.51 6.73 -10.99
C LEU A 90 23.58 7.82 -10.80
N ARG A 91 24.81 7.43 -10.43
CA ARG A 91 25.93 8.36 -10.25
C ARG A 91 26.32 9.05 -11.55
N GLN A 92 26.26 8.33 -12.66
CA GLN A 92 26.64 8.82 -14.00
C GLN A 92 25.50 9.49 -14.77
N ASP A 93 24.33 9.71 -14.15
CA ASP A 93 23.16 10.31 -14.80
C ASP A 93 22.69 9.57 -16.07
N LYS A 94 22.90 8.25 -16.12
CA LYS A 94 22.49 7.42 -17.25
C LYS A 94 21.00 7.03 -17.15
N PRO A 95 20.36 6.66 -18.28
CA PRO A 95 19.02 6.11 -18.27
C PRO A 95 18.91 4.91 -17.32
N ILE A 96 17.85 4.87 -16.52
CA ILE A 96 17.60 3.83 -15.53
C ILE A 96 16.63 2.77 -16.07
N ASP A 97 16.69 1.56 -15.51
CA ASP A 97 15.75 0.49 -15.82
C ASP A 97 14.40 0.68 -15.08
N TRP A 98 13.42 -0.13 -15.47
CA TRP A 98 12.07 -0.08 -14.90
C TRP A 98 12.08 -0.29 -13.38
N ALA A 99 12.80 -1.31 -12.91
CA ALA A 99 12.88 -1.63 -11.49
C ALA A 99 13.53 -0.50 -10.67
N THR A 100 14.57 0.17 -11.18
CA THR A 100 15.14 1.35 -10.50
C THR A 100 14.12 2.47 -10.44
N SER A 101 13.36 2.72 -11.51
CA SER A 101 12.30 3.75 -11.50
C SER A 101 11.18 3.43 -10.49
N GLU A 102 10.76 2.17 -10.41
CA GLU A 102 9.78 1.67 -9.44
C GLU A 102 10.28 1.88 -8.00
N GLN A 103 11.50 1.41 -7.70
CA GLN A 103 12.06 1.56 -6.35
C GLN A 103 12.26 3.03 -5.97
N LEU A 104 12.61 3.91 -6.91
CA LEU A 104 12.69 5.35 -6.65
C LEU A 104 11.33 5.96 -6.31
N ALA A 105 10.27 5.58 -7.02
CA ALA A 105 8.91 6.02 -6.71
C ALA A 105 8.46 5.54 -5.32
N PHE A 106 8.78 4.30 -4.95
CA PHE A 106 8.50 3.79 -3.62
C PHE A 106 9.30 4.52 -2.55
N ALA A 107 10.61 4.73 -2.79
CA ALA A 107 11.46 5.41 -1.83
C ALA A 107 11.04 6.86 -1.57
N THR A 108 10.56 7.58 -2.59
CA THR A 108 10.08 8.97 -2.39
C THR A 108 8.80 9.02 -1.57
N LEU A 109 7.85 8.11 -1.83
CA LEU A 109 6.61 7.99 -1.04
C LEU A 109 6.91 7.60 0.41
N LEU A 110 7.76 6.60 0.61
CA LEU A 110 8.19 6.17 1.95
C LEU A 110 8.92 7.31 2.68
N ARG A 111 9.80 8.05 2.00
CA ARG A 111 10.47 9.23 2.59
C ARG A 111 9.46 10.31 3.02
N SER A 112 8.32 10.44 2.34
CA SER A 112 7.24 11.36 2.74
C SER A 112 6.31 10.82 3.84
N GLY A 113 6.50 9.58 4.30
CA GLY A 113 5.67 8.96 5.33
C GLY A 113 4.44 8.22 4.80
N THR A 114 4.35 7.98 3.49
CA THR A 114 3.30 7.17 2.88
C THR A 114 3.69 5.70 3.00
N ASP A 115 2.85 4.88 3.63
CA ASP A 115 3.08 3.45 3.72
C ASP A 115 2.79 2.79 2.37
N ILE A 116 3.50 1.70 2.07
CA ILE A 116 3.29 0.94 0.84
C ILE A 116 3.06 -0.52 1.21
N ARG A 117 1.97 -1.07 0.69
CA ARG A 117 1.66 -2.48 0.73
C ARG A 117 1.72 -3.05 -0.68
N PHE A 118 2.52 -4.08 -0.87
CA PHE A 118 2.70 -4.76 -2.14
C PHE A 118 2.48 -6.26 -1.91
N THR A 119 1.50 -6.86 -2.56
CA THR A 119 1.26 -8.30 -2.44
C THR A 119 1.08 -8.94 -3.81
N GLY A 120 1.53 -10.17 -3.95
CA GLY A 120 1.39 -10.92 -5.19
C GLY A 120 2.26 -12.15 -5.21
N GLN A 121 2.10 -12.99 -6.22
CA GLN A 121 2.89 -14.22 -6.33
C GLN A 121 4.31 -13.90 -6.80
N ASP A 122 5.31 -14.29 -6.01
CA ASP A 122 6.73 -14.00 -6.25
C ASP A 122 7.06 -12.50 -6.37
N SER A 123 6.24 -11.61 -5.81
CA SER A 123 6.40 -10.15 -5.91
C SER A 123 7.65 -9.63 -5.21
N GLU A 124 8.13 -10.29 -4.14
CA GLU A 124 9.33 -9.88 -3.40
C GLU A 124 10.57 -9.83 -4.29
N ARG A 125 10.78 -10.89 -5.08
CA ARG A 125 11.81 -10.97 -6.12
C ARG A 125 11.36 -10.29 -7.41
N GLY A 126 10.07 -10.35 -7.69
CA GLY A 126 9.43 -10.16 -8.98
C GLY A 126 9.51 -11.43 -9.82
N THR A 127 8.42 -11.77 -10.51
CA THR A 127 8.33 -12.93 -11.42
C THR A 127 9.48 -12.96 -12.41
N PHE A 128 9.82 -11.80 -13.00
CA PHE A 128 10.92 -11.65 -13.95
C PHE A 128 12.30 -11.40 -13.31
N SER A 129 12.44 -11.63 -12.00
CA SER A 129 13.69 -11.41 -11.24
C SER A 129 14.29 -10.02 -11.44
N HIS A 130 13.44 -8.99 -11.44
CA HIS A 130 13.83 -7.61 -11.73
C HIS A 130 13.79 -6.73 -10.48
N ARG A 131 12.90 -7.01 -9.53
CA ARG A 131 12.58 -6.12 -8.40
C ARG A 131 13.58 -6.26 -7.26
N HIS A 132 13.73 -7.48 -6.72
CA HIS A 132 14.59 -7.76 -5.56
C HIS A 132 14.35 -6.80 -4.38
N ALA A 133 13.09 -6.58 -4.02
CA ALA A 133 12.71 -5.72 -2.88
C ALA A 133 13.03 -6.37 -1.53
N VAL A 134 13.04 -7.71 -1.49
CA VAL A 134 13.54 -8.51 -0.36
C VAL A 134 14.81 -9.22 -0.78
N LEU A 135 15.88 -9.00 -0.02
CA LEU A 135 17.16 -9.67 -0.20
C LEU A 135 17.25 -10.84 0.78
N HIS A 136 17.54 -12.02 0.28
CA HIS A 136 17.73 -13.22 1.09
C HIS A 136 19.21 -13.51 1.29
N SER A 137 19.59 -13.76 2.54
CA SER A 137 20.92 -14.25 2.91
C SER A 137 21.19 -15.61 2.25
N GLN A 138 22.40 -15.81 1.75
CA GLN A 138 22.84 -17.08 1.17
C GLN A 138 23.32 -18.09 2.24
N LEU A 139 23.47 -17.66 3.49
CA LEU A 139 24.00 -18.49 4.57
C LEU A 139 22.97 -18.82 5.66
N ASP A 140 21.96 -17.97 5.84
CA ASP A 140 20.91 -18.13 6.84
C ASP A 140 19.56 -17.63 6.32
N SER A 141 18.50 -17.77 7.12
CA SER A 141 17.14 -17.37 6.74
C SER A 141 16.85 -15.87 6.92
N LYS A 142 17.88 -15.03 7.10
CA LYS A 142 17.67 -13.59 7.28
C LYS A 142 17.31 -12.92 5.97
N THR A 143 16.44 -11.94 6.06
CA THR A 143 16.08 -11.06 4.96
C THR A 143 16.49 -9.62 5.25
N TYR A 144 16.71 -8.84 4.20
CA TYR A 144 16.96 -7.41 4.28
C TYR A 144 16.11 -6.69 3.23
N LEU A 145 15.43 -5.62 3.66
CA LEU A 145 14.56 -4.81 2.80
C LEU A 145 15.19 -3.42 2.66
N PRO A 146 15.87 -3.09 1.54
CA PRO A 146 16.48 -1.79 1.35
C PRO A 146 15.49 -0.63 1.51
N LEU A 147 14.26 -0.79 1.03
CA LEU A 147 13.20 0.23 1.11
C LEU A 147 12.78 0.59 2.53
N ASN A 148 13.01 -0.29 3.52
CA ASN A 148 12.74 -0.01 4.94
C ASN A 148 13.91 0.67 5.68
N ASN A 149 14.98 1.03 4.97
CA ASN A 149 16.22 1.56 5.56
C ASN A 149 16.69 2.85 4.87
N ILE A 150 15.76 3.69 4.39
CA ILE A 150 16.07 4.93 3.65
C ILE A 150 16.08 6.18 4.55
N ALA A 151 15.27 6.24 5.61
CA ALA A 151 15.22 7.37 6.55
C ALA A 151 14.67 6.97 7.92
N LYS A 152 14.93 7.75 8.97
CA LYS A 152 14.47 7.42 10.35
C LYS A 152 12.96 7.47 10.54
N ASN A 153 12.28 8.44 9.89
CA ASN A 153 10.84 8.68 10.03
C ASN A 153 10.09 8.40 8.72
N GLN A 154 10.51 7.38 7.99
CA GLN A 154 9.85 6.95 6.76
C GLN A 154 8.53 6.20 7.03
N GLY A 155 7.71 6.09 6.00
CA GLY A 155 6.62 5.12 5.93
C GLY A 155 7.15 3.69 5.89
N LYS A 156 6.26 2.74 6.17
CA LYS A 156 6.55 1.31 6.19
C LYS A 156 6.34 0.72 4.80
N PHE A 157 7.34 0.02 4.31
CA PHE A 157 7.23 -0.82 3.11
C PHE A 157 6.94 -2.26 3.54
N GLU A 158 5.78 -2.76 3.18
CA GLU A 158 5.35 -4.14 3.40
C GLU A 158 5.16 -4.81 2.05
N ILE A 159 6.04 -5.76 1.74
CA ILE A 159 5.90 -6.63 0.57
C ILE A 159 5.73 -8.07 1.04
N SER A 160 4.88 -8.84 0.38
CA SER A 160 4.65 -10.23 0.74
C SER A 160 4.31 -11.07 -0.48
N ASP A 161 4.99 -12.20 -0.61
CA ASP A 161 4.59 -13.24 -1.56
C ASP A 161 3.26 -13.86 -1.11
N SER A 162 2.24 -13.73 -1.95
CA SER A 162 0.91 -14.26 -1.66
C SER A 162 0.84 -15.77 -1.88
N ASN A 163 -0.18 -16.40 -1.32
CA ASN A 163 -0.57 -17.75 -1.73
C ASN A 163 -0.95 -17.76 -3.23
N LEU A 164 -1.02 -18.96 -3.81
CA LEU A 164 -1.49 -19.19 -5.18
C LEU A 164 -3.02 -19.02 -5.26
N ALA A 165 -3.50 -17.81 -5.01
CA ALA A 165 -4.91 -17.44 -5.02
C ALA A 165 -5.07 -15.96 -5.41
N GLU A 166 -5.84 -15.69 -6.45
CA GLU A 166 -6.02 -14.34 -6.98
C GLU A 166 -7.26 -13.69 -6.36
N TYR A 167 -8.40 -14.37 -6.40
CA TYR A 167 -9.69 -13.78 -6.02
C TYR A 167 -9.75 -13.35 -4.55
N ALA A 168 -9.28 -14.22 -3.65
CA ALA A 168 -9.28 -13.93 -2.22
C ALA A 168 -8.25 -12.85 -1.84
N VAL A 169 -7.06 -12.89 -2.45
CA VAL A 169 -5.99 -11.92 -2.18
C VAL A 169 -6.40 -10.54 -2.72
N LEU A 170 -6.87 -10.45 -3.96
CA LEU A 170 -7.36 -9.19 -4.52
C LEU A 170 -8.53 -8.61 -3.71
N GLY A 171 -9.46 -9.46 -3.26
CA GLY A 171 -10.55 -9.03 -2.37
C GLY A 171 -10.04 -8.49 -1.02
N PHE A 172 -9.01 -9.10 -0.46
CA PHE A 172 -8.34 -8.63 0.75
C PHE A 172 -7.67 -7.27 0.54
N GLU A 173 -6.86 -7.14 -0.52
CA GLU A 173 -6.16 -5.89 -0.85
C GLU A 173 -7.12 -4.75 -1.21
N PHE A 174 -8.23 -5.06 -1.88
CA PHE A 174 -9.31 -4.10 -2.12
C PHE A 174 -9.85 -3.57 -0.79
N GLY A 175 -10.19 -4.46 0.16
CA GLY A 175 -10.57 -4.07 1.51
C GLY A 175 -9.52 -3.22 2.22
N TYR A 176 -8.24 -3.52 2.05
CA TYR A 176 -7.14 -2.74 2.63
C TYR A 176 -7.07 -1.32 2.04
N SER A 177 -7.18 -1.20 0.72
CA SER A 177 -7.14 0.08 -0.02
C SER A 177 -8.26 1.05 0.36
N LEU A 178 -9.38 0.51 0.84
CA LEU A 178 -10.55 1.25 1.24
C LEU A 178 -10.36 1.95 2.61
N VAL A 179 -9.49 1.45 3.47
CA VAL A 179 -9.44 1.88 4.88
C VAL A 179 -8.54 3.09 5.09
N ASN A 180 -7.28 3.05 4.64
CA ASN A 180 -6.30 4.10 4.92
C ASN A 180 -5.87 4.83 3.64
N PRO A 181 -6.24 6.11 3.45
CA PRO A 181 -5.91 6.86 2.24
C PRO A 181 -4.44 7.31 2.17
N LYS A 182 -3.64 7.06 3.22
CA LYS A 182 -2.19 7.31 3.24
C LYS A 182 -1.36 6.09 2.85
N ASN A 183 -2.01 5.02 2.37
CA ASN A 183 -1.34 3.80 1.94
C ASN A 183 -1.40 3.70 0.42
N LEU A 184 -0.26 3.43 -0.21
CA LEU A 184 -0.23 2.91 -1.57
C LEU A 184 -0.39 1.38 -1.49
N VAL A 185 -1.49 0.86 -2.04
CA VAL A 185 -1.78 -0.58 -2.05
C VAL A 185 -1.63 -1.09 -3.48
N ILE A 186 -0.79 -2.10 -3.66
CA ILE A 186 -0.44 -2.71 -4.95
C ILE A 186 -0.67 -4.22 -4.86
N TRP A 187 -1.40 -4.74 -5.85
CA TRP A 187 -1.53 -6.17 -6.08
C TRP A 187 -0.92 -6.52 -7.45
N GLU A 188 -0.04 -7.53 -7.48
CA GLU A 188 0.61 -8.07 -8.70
C GLU A 188 0.28 -9.55 -8.91
#